data_AF-A0AAW1LDT2-F1
#
_entry.id   AF-A0AAW1LDT2-F1
#
_cell.length_a   1.000
_cell.length_b   1.000
_cell.length_c   1.000
_cell.angle_alpha   90.00
_cell.angle_beta   90.00
_cell.angle_gamma   90.00
#
_symmetry.space_group_name_H-M   'P 1'
#
loop_
_entity.id
_entity.type
_entity.pdbx_description
1 polymer ?
#
loop_
_entity_poly.entity_id
_entity_poly.type
_entity_poly.pdbx_seq_one_letter_code
_entity_poly.pdbx_strand_id
1 'polypeptide(L)'
;MQHHILSSDVGYSYRRYFSEETIARFRSASDREEWLDLYSSDSNAQKVFMLFYDRFLYYCNSCFPVTKIRSNKKITANWYTEDLRRTAQDLRDLFHIYKSSNNTAVLEAYKKLKEDYQLQIQTSKTAFYDRLIQNSENRVRDCWNIINQLSGTKISDTKLELRDSLGAITFNPSNPANLFCLQFCNVKKPFIPL
;
A
#
# COMPACT_ATOMS: atom_id res chain seq x y z
N MET A 1 20.57 6.38 25.96
CA MET A 1 19.39 6.83 25.19
C MET A 1 19.13 5.81 24.08
N GLN A 2 18.26 4.85 24.36
CA GLN A 2 17.85 3.81 23.41
C GLN A 2 16.62 4.34 22.67
N HIS A 3 16.72 4.45 21.35
CA HIS A 3 15.56 4.70 20.51
C HIS A 3 14.72 3.43 20.45
N HIS A 4 13.59 3.42 21.15
CA HIS A 4 12.54 2.43 20.94
C HIS A 4 11.86 2.74 19.61
N ILE A 5 12.26 2.03 18.56
CA ILE A 5 11.56 2.05 17.28
C ILE A 5 10.23 1.32 17.50
N LEU A 6 9.11 2.02 17.35
CA LEU A 6 7.79 1.43 17.12
C LEU A 6 7.94 0.31 16.09
N SER A 7 7.70 -0.93 16.53
CA SER A 7 7.90 -2.16 15.75
C SER A 7 7.04 -2.14 14.48
N SER A 8 7.58 -1.57 13.39
CA SER A 8 7.24 -2.00 12.05
C SER A 8 7.76 -3.43 11.97
N ASP A 9 6.87 -4.41 12.01
CA ASP A 9 7.23 -5.81 11.91
C ASP A 9 7.86 -6.05 10.52
N VAL A 10 9.19 -5.91 10.44
CA VAL A 10 9.95 -5.91 9.18
C VAL A 10 9.94 -7.34 8.65
N GLY A 11 8.93 -7.63 7.82
CA GLY A 11 8.94 -8.83 7.02
C GLY A 11 10.12 -8.79 6.05
N TYR A 12 10.71 -9.95 5.80
CA TYR A 12 11.58 -10.14 4.65
C TYR A 12 10.84 -11.03 3.66
N SER A 13 10.88 -10.66 2.39
CA SER A 13 10.48 -11.56 1.31
C SER A 13 11.67 -11.84 0.40
N TYR A 14 11.69 -13.03 -0.17
CA TYR A 14 12.69 -13.45 -1.13
C TYR A 14 12.07 -13.36 -2.52
N ARG A 15 12.69 -12.59 -3.42
CA ARG A 15 12.24 -12.51 -4.82
C ARG A 15 13.41 -12.42 -5.79
N ARG A 16 13.17 -12.82 -7.03
CA ARG A 16 14.07 -12.56 -8.16
C ARG A 16 13.68 -11.23 -8.81
N TYR A 17 14.68 -10.51 -9.29
CA TYR A 17 14.47 -9.25 -9.99
C TYR A 17 14.76 -9.45 -11.47
N PHE A 18 13.81 -9.05 -12.32
CA PHE A 18 13.90 -9.14 -13.76
C PHE A 18 13.91 -7.71 -14.33
N SER A 19 15.09 -7.12 -14.46
CA SER A 19 15.31 -5.90 -15.24
C SER A 19 15.77 -6.22 -16.66
N GLU A 20 15.66 -5.24 -17.55
CA GLU A 20 16.22 -5.32 -18.91
C GLU A 20 17.70 -5.71 -18.90
N GLU A 21 18.48 -5.18 -17.96
CA GLU A 21 19.90 -5.51 -17.80
C GLU A 21 20.11 -6.98 -17.41
N THR A 22 19.36 -7.50 -16.42
CA THR A 22 19.47 -8.91 -16.01
C THR A 22 19.01 -9.87 -17.10
N ILE A 23 17.99 -9.48 -17.88
CA ILE A 23 17.49 -10.24 -19.03
C ILE A 23 18.52 -10.23 -20.16
N ALA A 24 19.14 -9.07 -20.44
CA ALA A 24 20.21 -8.96 -21.44
C ALA A 24 21.41 -9.83 -21.07
N ARG A 25 21.83 -9.83 -19.79
CA ARG A 25 22.88 -10.73 -19.29
C ARG A 25 22.52 -12.19 -19.48
N PHE A 26 21.28 -12.58 -19.17
CA PHE A 26 20.81 -13.95 -19.37
C PHE A 26 20.83 -14.37 -20.84
N ARG A 27 20.41 -13.48 -21.76
CA ARG A 27 20.47 -13.72 -23.20
C ARG A 27 21.91 -13.91 -23.67
N SER A 28 22.80 -12.98 -23.31
CA SER A 28 24.23 -13.07 -23.67
C SER A 28 24.92 -14.30 -23.08
N ALA A 29 24.53 -14.76 -21.89
CA ALA A 29 25.08 -15.97 -21.29
C ALA A 29 24.55 -17.24 -22.00
N SER A 30 23.27 -17.26 -22.36
CA SER A 30 22.66 -18.37 -23.10
C SER A 30 23.20 -18.48 -24.53
N ASP A 31 23.47 -17.36 -25.19
CA ASP A 31 24.01 -17.34 -26.57
C ASP A 31 25.46 -17.83 -26.66
N ARG A 32 26.21 -17.72 -25.56
CA ARG A 32 27.60 -18.20 -25.46
C ARG A 32 27.70 -19.68 -25.08
N GLU A 33 26.59 -20.29 -24.70
CA GLU A 33 26.58 -21.67 -24.24
C GLU A 33 26.66 -22.62 -25.43
N GLU A 34 27.75 -23.39 -25.48
CA GLU A 34 27.95 -24.42 -26.50
C GLU A 34 27.32 -25.72 -25.99
N TRP A 35 26.10 -26.04 -26.45
CA TRP A 35 25.32 -27.22 -26.09
C TRP A 35 25.90 -28.55 -26.60
N LEU A 36 27.21 -28.62 -26.86
CA LEU A 36 27.91 -29.77 -27.44
C LEU A 36 27.62 -31.06 -26.67
N ASP A 37 27.63 -31.00 -25.33
CA ASP A 37 27.36 -32.15 -24.46
C ASP A 37 25.95 -32.73 -24.64
N LEU A 38 24.96 -31.91 -25.03
CA LEU A 38 23.60 -32.38 -25.30
C LEU A 38 23.51 -33.11 -26.63
N TYR A 39 24.30 -32.69 -27.62
CA TYR A 39 24.32 -33.30 -28.95
C TYR A 39 25.21 -34.55 -29.01
N SER A 40 26.22 -34.66 -28.14
CA SER A 40 27.08 -35.84 -28.02
C SER A 40 26.51 -36.95 -27.12
N SER A 41 25.38 -36.69 -26.46
CA SER A 41 24.73 -37.64 -25.55
C SER A 41 23.93 -38.69 -26.33
N ASP A 42 24.60 -39.75 -26.78
CA ASP A 42 23.92 -40.89 -27.38
C ASP A 42 23.01 -41.60 -26.35
N SER A 43 21.71 -41.61 -26.64
CA SER A 43 20.74 -42.65 -26.25
C SER A 43 19.88 -42.48 -24.98
N ASN A 44 19.83 -41.34 -24.28
CA ASN A 44 18.82 -41.17 -23.23
C ASN A 44 18.25 -39.75 -23.12
N ALA A 45 17.01 -39.59 -23.59
CA ALA A 45 16.26 -38.32 -23.56
C ALA A 45 16.13 -37.71 -22.14
N GLN A 46 16.01 -38.55 -21.11
CA GLN A 46 15.95 -38.06 -19.72
C GLN A 46 17.27 -37.42 -19.29
N LYS A 47 18.41 -38.02 -19.66
CA LYS A 47 19.73 -37.47 -19.32
C LYS A 47 19.99 -36.15 -20.05
N VAL A 48 19.64 -36.09 -21.34
CA VAL A 48 19.76 -34.87 -22.14
C VAL A 48 18.89 -33.75 -21.56
N PHE A 49 17.65 -34.06 -21.17
CA PHE A 49 16.77 -33.09 -20.54
C PHE A 49 17.30 -32.59 -19.20
N MET A 50 17.85 -33.48 -18.35
CA MET A 50 18.42 -33.08 -17.06
C MET A 50 19.64 -32.17 -17.26
N LEU A 51 20.53 -32.49 -18.21
CA LEU A 51 21.66 -31.63 -18.55
C LEU A 51 21.24 -30.25 -19.05
N PHE A 52 20.23 -30.21 -19.93
CA PHE A 52 19.62 -28.95 -20.36
C PHE A 52 19.08 -28.16 -19.17
N TYR A 53 18.28 -28.82 -18.32
CA TYR A 53 17.57 -28.20 -17.21
C TYR A 53 18.54 -27.65 -16.16
N ASP A 54 19.59 -28.40 -15.81
CA ASP A 54 20.61 -27.98 -14.87
C ASP A 54 21.37 -26.75 -15.38
N ARG A 55 21.74 -26.75 -16.67
CA ARG A 55 22.43 -25.63 -17.31
C ARG A 55 21.54 -24.39 -17.42
N PHE A 56 20.26 -24.58 -17.77
CA PHE A 56 19.25 -23.53 -17.75
C PHE A 56 19.05 -22.95 -16.35
N LEU A 57 18.93 -23.80 -15.32
CA LEU A 57 18.80 -23.37 -13.93
C LEU A 57 20.04 -22.64 -13.43
N TYR A 58 21.23 -23.09 -13.82
CA TYR A 58 22.49 -22.41 -13.50
C TYR A 58 22.47 -20.96 -14.00
N TYR A 59 22.11 -20.75 -15.27
CA TYR A 59 22.00 -19.40 -15.85
C TYR A 59 20.88 -18.58 -15.21
N CYS A 60 19.73 -19.20 -14.95
CA CYS A 60 18.63 -18.56 -14.24
C CYS A 60 19.03 -18.11 -12.82
N ASN A 61 19.78 -18.93 -12.09
CA ASN A 61 20.23 -18.62 -10.74
C ASN A 61 21.34 -17.58 -10.69
N SER A 62 22.23 -17.60 -11.68
CA SER A 62 23.31 -16.62 -11.83
C SER A 62 22.79 -15.24 -12.25
N CYS A 63 21.90 -15.18 -13.25
CA CYS A 63 21.38 -13.91 -13.77
C CYS A 63 20.22 -13.33 -12.97
N PHE A 64 19.42 -14.17 -12.31
CA PHE A 64 18.27 -13.76 -11.50
C PHE A 64 18.40 -14.25 -10.05
N PRO A 65 19.45 -13.85 -9.30
CA PRO A 65 19.65 -14.34 -7.95
C PRO A 65 18.46 -14.01 -7.05
N VAL A 66 18.15 -14.92 -6.12
CA VAL A 66 17.13 -14.68 -5.10
C VAL A 66 17.69 -13.66 -4.13
N THR A 67 17.08 -12.48 -4.09
CA THR A 67 17.50 -11.40 -3.20
C THR A 67 16.54 -11.28 -2.03
N LYS A 68 17.11 -11.05 -0.85
CA LYS A 68 16.35 -10.72 0.36
C LYS A 68 15.95 -9.26 0.27
N ILE A 69 14.64 -9.00 0.23
CA ILE A 69 14.12 -7.65 0.15
C ILE A 69 13.38 -7.33 1.43
N ARG A 70 13.64 -6.12 1.93
CA ARG A 70 12.87 -5.55 3.04
C ARG A 70 11.43 -5.36 2.57
N SER A 71 10.54 -6.19 3.09
CA SER A 71 9.12 -5.94 2.94
C SER A 71 8.78 -4.86 3.95
N ASN A 72 8.58 -3.64 3.44
CA ASN A 72 7.72 -2.72 4.17
C ASN A 72 6.34 -3.37 4.09
N LYS A 73 5.93 -4.09 5.14
CA LYS A 73 4.52 -4.40 5.33
C LYS A 73 3.84 -3.04 5.27
N LYS A 74 3.15 -2.77 4.15
CA LYS A 74 2.13 -1.73 4.17
C LYS A 74 1.29 -2.09 5.37
N ILE A 75 0.94 -1.12 6.20
CA ILE A 75 -0.12 -1.29 7.18
C ILE A 75 -1.34 -1.61 6.32
N THR A 76 -1.55 -2.90 6.04
CA THR A 76 -2.79 -3.42 5.51
C THR A 76 -3.77 -3.00 6.57
N ALA A 77 -4.66 -2.09 6.20
CA ALA A 77 -5.52 -1.40 7.13
C ALA A 77 -6.33 -2.46 7.90
N ASN A 78 -5.83 -2.85 9.07
CA ASN A 78 -6.23 -4.08 9.76
C ASN A 78 -7.51 -3.86 10.57
N TRP A 79 -8.27 -2.81 10.22
CA TRP A 79 -9.57 -2.49 10.77
C TRP A 79 -10.66 -3.45 10.27
N TYR A 80 -10.40 -4.20 9.18
CA TYR A 80 -11.34 -5.20 8.66
C TYR A 80 -11.19 -6.52 9.40
N THR A 81 -12.04 -6.74 10.41
CA THR A 81 -12.02 -7.90 11.29
C THR A 81 -12.69 -9.14 10.65
N GLU A 82 -12.46 -10.31 11.26
CA GLU A 82 -13.15 -11.55 10.85
C GLU A 82 -14.67 -11.43 11.04
N ASP A 83 -15.12 -10.73 12.08
CA ASP A 83 -16.55 -10.50 12.32
C ASP A 83 -17.18 -9.70 11.19
N LEU A 84 -16.53 -8.62 10.72
CA LEU A 84 -16.97 -7.87 9.55
C LEU A 84 -17.03 -8.75 8.29
N ARG A 85 -16.08 -9.69 8.14
CA ARG A 85 -16.08 -10.64 7.02
C ARG A 85 -17.29 -11.59 7.09
N ARG A 86 -17.63 -12.09 8.28
CA ARG A 86 -18.80 -12.94 8.50
C ARG A 86 -20.10 -12.18 8.21
N THR A 87 -20.28 -10.99 8.77
CA THR A 87 -21.46 -10.16 8.49
C THR A 87 -21.59 -9.82 7.01
N ALA A 88 -20.49 -9.62 6.29
CA ALA A 88 -20.50 -9.42 4.84
C ALA A 88 -20.89 -10.69 4.05
N GLN A 89 -20.62 -11.89 4.59
CA GLN A 89 -21.10 -13.15 4.03
C GLN A 89 -22.60 -13.30 4.28
N ASP A 90 -23.06 -13.08 5.52
CA ASP A 90 -24.47 -13.15 5.90
C ASP A 90 -25.34 -12.20 5.04
N LEU A 91 -24.83 -10.99 4.75
CA LEU A 91 -25.48 -10.05 3.84
C LEU A 91 -25.64 -10.59 2.42
N ARG A 92 -24.62 -11.27 1.89
CA ARG A 92 -24.69 -11.89 0.56
C ARG A 92 -25.69 -13.03 0.56
N ASP A 93 -25.65 -13.87 1.59
CA ASP A 93 -26.55 -15.02 1.72
C ASP A 93 -28.01 -14.57 1.81
N LEU A 94 -28.31 -13.56 2.63
CA LEU A 94 -29.65 -12.96 2.70
C LEU A 94 -30.10 -12.36 1.37
N PHE A 95 -29.20 -11.71 0.64
CA PHE A 95 -29.53 -11.17 -0.68
C PHE A 95 -29.84 -12.27 -1.69
N HIS A 96 -29.09 -13.38 -1.67
CA HIS A 96 -29.36 -14.55 -2.50
C HIS A 96 -30.71 -15.20 -2.16
N ILE A 97 -31.01 -15.36 -0.87
CA ILE A 97 -32.31 -15.89 -0.40
C ILE A 97 -33.46 -14.98 -0.82
N TYR A 98 -33.30 -13.66 -0.69
CA TYR A 98 -34.31 -12.72 -1.16
C TYR A 98 -34.53 -12.83 -2.67
N LYS A 99 -33.45 -12.95 -3.46
CA LYS A 99 -33.54 -13.10 -4.91
C LYS A 99 -34.26 -14.38 -5.36
N SER A 100 -34.13 -15.48 -4.62
CA SER A 100 -34.80 -16.75 -4.94
C SER A 100 -36.23 -16.83 -4.41
N SER A 101 -36.51 -16.27 -3.23
CA SER A 101 -37.80 -16.40 -2.55
C SER A 101 -38.76 -15.23 -2.78
N ASN A 102 -38.25 -14.06 -3.16
CA ASN A 102 -38.96 -12.79 -3.23
C ASN A 102 -39.75 -12.43 -1.94
N ASN A 103 -39.30 -12.95 -0.80
CA ASN A 103 -39.95 -12.75 0.49
C ASN A 103 -39.59 -11.38 1.09
N THR A 104 -40.60 -10.59 1.42
CA THR A 104 -40.45 -9.25 2.00
C THR A 104 -39.80 -9.24 3.38
N ALA A 105 -40.02 -10.26 4.21
CA ALA A 105 -39.39 -10.37 5.52
C ALA A 105 -37.86 -10.56 5.42
N VAL A 106 -37.39 -11.28 4.40
CA VAL A 106 -35.95 -11.46 4.13
C VAL A 106 -35.33 -10.14 3.67
N LEU A 107 -36.06 -9.35 2.88
CA LEU A 107 -35.61 -8.02 2.46
C LEU A 107 -35.48 -7.06 3.65
N GLU A 108 -36.41 -7.10 4.59
CA GLU A 108 -36.34 -6.30 5.83
C GLU A 108 -35.15 -6.71 6.69
N ALA A 109 -34.93 -8.02 6.89
CA ALA A 109 -33.77 -8.53 7.60
C ALA A 109 -32.44 -8.10 6.93
N TYR A 110 -32.36 -8.18 5.60
CA TYR A 110 -31.21 -7.71 4.84
C TYR A 110 -30.94 -6.21 5.04
N LYS A 111 -31.98 -5.37 4.97
CA LYS A 111 -31.85 -3.91 5.17
C LYS A 111 -31.30 -3.60 6.57
N LYS A 112 -31.87 -4.23 7.60
CA LYS A 112 -31.42 -4.07 8.98
C LYS A 112 -29.97 -4.50 9.18
N LEU A 113 -29.60 -5.68 8.66
CA LEU A 113 -28.23 -6.17 8.75
C LEU A 113 -27.25 -5.27 7.97
N LYS A 114 -27.70 -4.68 6.86
CA LYS A 114 -26.88 -3.77 6.05
C LYS A 114 -26.59 -2.48 6.82
N GLU A 115 -27.57 -1.93 7.50
CA GLU A 115 -27.39 -0.75 8.36
C GLU A 115 -26.41 -1.04 9.50
N ASP A 116 -26.59 -2.16 10.19
CA ASP A 116 -25.69 -2.59 11.26
C ASP A 116 -24.25 -2.80 10.76
N TYR A 117 -24.09 -3.48 9.62
CA TYR A 117 -22.78 -3.67 8.98
C TYR A 117 -22.08 -2.35 8.63
N GLN A 118 -22.81 -1.35 8.12
CA GLN A 118 -22.24 -0.04 7.84
C GLN A 118 -21.77 0.65 9.13
N LEU A 119 -22.57 0.57 10.20
CA LEU A 119 -22.20 1.10 11.51
C LEU A 119 -20.95 0.41 12.07
N GLN A 120 -20.88 -0.92 11.97
CA GLN A 120 -19.72 -1.69 12.41
C GLN A 120 -18.46 -1.33 11.61
N ILE A 121 -18.57 -1.12 10.28
CA ILE A 121 -17.45 -0.64 9.45
C ILE A 121 -16.95 0.72 9.96
N GLN A 122 -17.86 1.68 10.16
CA GLN A 122 -17.50 3.03 10.58
C GLN A 122 -16.81 2.98 11.95
N THR A 123 -17.41 2.28 12.90
CA THR A 123 -16.88 2.13 14.27
C THR A 123 -15.51 1.46 14.26
N SER A 124 -15.34 0.38 13.50
CA SER A 124 -14.07 -0.36 13.42
C SER A 124 -12.96 0.48 12.77
N LYS A 125 -13.28 1.22 11.71
CA LYS A 125 -12.33 2.15 11.07
C LYS A 125 -11.90 3.25 12.04
N THR A 126 -12.86 3.92 12.67
CA THR A 126 -12.58 5.01 13.61
C THR A 126 -11.73 4.51 14.78
N ALA A 127 -12.14 3.42 15.43
CA ALA A 127 -11.40 2.84 16.55
C ALA A 127 -9.96 2.42 16.16
N PHE A 128 -9.76 1.90 14.95
CA PHE A 128 -8.43 1.54 14.47
C PHE A 128 -7.53 2.75 14.30
N TYR A 129 -7.99 3.79 13.57
CA TYR A 129 -7.20 4.99 13.34
C TYR A 129 -6.99 5.80 14.61
N ASP A 130 -7.98 5.87 15.51
CA ASP A 130 -7.84 6.51 16.81
C ASP A 130 -6.74 5.84 17.64
N ARG A 131 -6.74 4.51 17.73
CA ARG A 131 -5.67 3.77 18.40
C ARG A 131 -4.31 4.00 17.74
N LEU A 132 -4.27 4.05 16.40
CA LEU A 132 -3.02 4.30 15.66
C LEU A 132 -2.45 5.69 15.99
N ILE A 133 -3.29 6.71 16.03
CA ILE A 133 -2.90 8.09 16.36
C ILE A 133 -2.51 8.19 17.84
N GLN A 134 -3.27 7.59 18.75
CA GLN A 134 -2.98 7.63 20.19
C GLN A 134 -1.64 7.00 20.55
N ASN A 135 -1.27 5.91 19.88
CA ASN A 135 -0.01 5.21 20.10
C ASN A 135 1.18 5.79 19.30
N SER A 136 0.96 6.84 18.51
CA SER A 136 2.03 7.47 17.73
C SER A 136 2.93 8.37 18.59
N GLU A 137 4.23 8.32 18.33
CA GLU A 137 5.20 9.25 18.90
C GLU A 137 4.99 10.68 18.40
N ASN A 138 4.60 10.84 17.12
CA ASN A 138 4.31 12.13 16.50
C ASN A 138 2.92 12.12 15.86
N ARG A 139 1.93 12.52 16.66
CA ARG A 139 0.50 12.54 16.29
C ARG A 139 0.22 13.36 15.05
N VAL A 140 0.84 14.54 14.91
CA VAL A 140 0.59 15.44 13.78
C VAL A 140 1.08 14.81 12.48
N ARG A 141 2.32 14.30 12.48
CA ARG A 141 2.91 13.63 11.31
C ARG A 141 2.11 12.40 10.92
N ASP A 142 1.75 11.56 11.90
CA ASP A 142 1.09 10.29 11.61
C ASP A 142 -0.38 10.49 11.18
N CYS A 143 -1.07 11.50 11.73
CA CYS A 143 -2.36 11.96 11.17
C CYS A 143 -2.23 12.37 9.69
N TRP A 144 -1.24 13.20 9.34
CA TRP A 144 -1.01 13.60 7.95
C TRP A 144 -0.69 12.41 7.04
N ASN A 145 0.09 11.44 7.53
CA ASN A 145 0.38 10.20 6.81
C ASN A 145 -0.90 9.39 6.54
N ILE A 146 -1.78 9.26 7.55
CA ILE A 146 -3.07 8.58 7.42
C ILE A 146 -3.96 9.30 6.39
N ILE A 147 -4.05 10.63 6.47
CA ILE A 147 -4.85 11.44 5.53
C ILE A 147 -4.32 11.27 4.10
N ASN A 148 -3.00 11.37 3.90
CA ASN A 148 -2.37 11.18 2.59
C ASN A 148 -2.61 9.77 2.04
N GLN A 149 -2.56 8.76 2.90
CA GLN A 149 -2.85 7.37 2.52
C GLN A 149 -4.32 7.18 2.10
N LEU A 150 -5.27 7.80 2.81
CA LEU A 150 -6.71 7.68 2.54
C LEU A 150 -7.17 8.53 1.36
N SER A 151 -6.61 9.73 1.19
CA SER A 151 -7.00 10.66 0.13
C SER A 151 -6.56 10.19 -1.25
N GLY A 152 -5.53 9.34 -1.34
CA GLY A 152 -5.03 8.79 -2.60
C GLY A 152 -4.46 9.84 -3.56
N THR A 153 -4.37 11.10 -3.12
CA THR A 153 -3.77 12.20 -3.84
C THR A 153 -2.28 11.96 -3.91
N LYS A 154 -1.81 11.55 -5.10
CA LYS A 154 -0.40 11.72 -5.44
C LYS A 154 -0.17 13.22 -5.44
N ILE A 155 0.60 13.72 -4.46
CA ILE A 155 1.09 15.09 -4.48
C ILE A 155 1.84 15.21 -5.80
N SER A 156 1.26 15.89 -6.79
CA SER A 156 2.00 16.28 -7.98
C SER A 156 3.05 17.28 -7.53
N ASP A 157 4.28 17.15 -8.06
CA ASP A 157 5.33 18.16 -7.94
C ASP A 157 4.98 19.44 -8.73
N THR A 158 3.72 19.88 -8.65
CA THR A 158 3.32 21.22 -9.03
C THR A 158 4.05 22.17 -8.10
N LYS A 159 5.03 22.86 -8.67
CA LYS A 159 5.77 23.95 -8.04
C LYS A 159 4.75 24.96 -7.50
N LEU A 160 4.47 24.88 -6.20
CA LEU A 160 3.54 25.77 -5.52
C LEU A 160 4.19 27.16 -5.46
N GLU A 161 3.70 28.08 -6.28
CA GLU A 161 4.11 29.47 -6.25
C GLU A 161 3.17 30.24 -5.33
N LEU A 162 3.69 30.66 -4.17
CA LEU A 162 2.98 31.58 -3.28
C LEU A 162 2.97 32.97 -3.90
N ARG A 163 1.78 33.52 -4.13
CA ARG A 163 1.58 34.88 -4.64
C ARG A 163 1.09 35.78 -3.51
N ASP A 164 1.66 36.98 -3.40
CA ASP A 164 1.18 38.03 -2.50
C ASP A 164 -0.18 38.58 -3.00
N SER A 165 -0.87 39.36 -2.15
CA SER A 165 -2.03 40.20 -2.44
C SER A 165 -1.88 41.11 -3.68
N LEU A 166 -0.65 41.39 -4.11
CA LEU A 166 -0.30 42.14 -5.31
C LEU A 166 0.07 41.25 -6.51
N GLY A 167 -0.07 39.92 -6.39
CA GLY A 167 0.18 38.95 -7.46
C GLY A 167 1.66 38.57 -7.68
N ALA A 168 2.60 39.13 -6.92
CA ALA A 168 4.03 38.81 -7.03
C ALA A 168 4.36 37.45 -6.40
N ILE A 169 5.20 36.66 -7.07
CA ILE A 169 5.67 35.36 -6.58
C ILE A 169 6.73 35.60 -5.50
N THR A 170 6.46 35.21 -4.26
CA THR A 170 7.38 35.40 -3.14
C THR A 170 8.34 34.21 -3.01
N PHE A 171 9.63 34.43 -3.23
CA PHE A 171 10.68 33.40 -3.12
C PHE A 171 11.33 33.30 -1.72
N ASN A 172 10.97 34.20 -0.80
CA ASN A 172 11.59 34.27 0.53
C ASN A 172 10.75 33.52 1.57
N PRO A 173 11.24 32.41 2.17
CA PRO A 173 10.48 31.58 3.12
C PRO A 173 10.11 32.30 4.43
N SER A 174 10.78 33.40 4.79
CA SER A 174 10.43 34.19 5.99
C SER A 174 9.16 35.03 5.81
N ASN A 175 8.84 35.44 4.58
CA ASN A 175 7.70 36.31 4.29
C ASN A 175 6.34 35.59 4.47
N PRO A 176 6.09 34.39 3.91
CA PRO A 176 4.82 33.70 4.09
C PRO A 176 4.61 33.21 5.54
N ALA A 177 5.67 32.83 6.26
CA ALA A 177 5.57 32.48 7.68
C ALA A 177 5.13 33.68 8.53
N ASN A 178 5.72 34.86 8.29
CA ASN A 178 5.38 36.07 9.01
C ASN A 178 3.96 36.58 8.64
N LEU A 179 3.58 36.51 7.36
CA LEU A 179 2.22 36.81 6.89
C LEU A 179 1.17 35.88 7.50
N PHE A 180 1.46 34.58 7.60
CA PHE A 180 0.57 33.61 8.22
C PHE A 180 0.41 33.91 9.73
N CYS A 181 1.51 34.19 10.43
CA CYS A 181 1.47 34.59 11.84
C CYS A 181 0.66 35.87 12.06
N LEU A 182 0.87 36.91 11.23
CA LEU A 182 0.13 38.17 11.33
C LEU A 182 -1.37 37.99 11.10
N GLN A 183 -1.76 37.17 10.12
CA GLN A 183 -3.17 36.89 9.84
C GLN A 183 -3.85 36.23 11.04
N PHE A 184 -3.24 35.18 11.61
CA PHE A 184 -3.78 34.48 12.78
C PHE A 184 -3.75 35.31 14.07
N CYS A 185 -2.77 36.20 14.23
CA CYS A 185 -2.75 37.17 15.32
C CYS A 185 -3.89 38.20 15.21
N ASN A 186 -4.25 38.62 13.99
CA ASN A 186 -5.33 39.58 13.75
C ASN A 186 -6.74 39.00 13.87
N VAL A 187 -6.93 37.68 13.83
CA VAL A 187 -8.24 37.03 14.11
C VAL A 187 -8.64 37.18 15.59
N LYS A 188 -7.73 37.64 16.47
CA LYS A 188 -8.02 37.95 17.88
C LYS A 188 -8.55 39.38 18.12
N LYS A 189 -9.29 39.98 17.19
CA LYS A 189 -10.13 41.14 17.56
C LYS A 189 -11.39 40.62 18.26
N PRO A 190 -11.66 40.98 19.53
CA PRO A 190 -12.89 40.57 20.18
C PRO A 190 -14.08 41.12 19.40
N PHE A 191 -15.07 40.25 19.14
CA PHE A 191 -16.38 40.63 18.67
C PHE A 191 -16.99 41.59 19.71
N ILE A 192 -17.10 42.87 19.37
CA ILE A 192 -17.83 43.85 20.18
C ILE A 192 -19.25 43.88 19.59
N PRO A 193 -20.26 43.33 20.27
CA PRO A 193 -21.64 43.48 19.82
C PRO A 193 -22.10 44.93 20.08
N LEU A 194 -22.74 45.52 19.07
CA LEU A 194 -23.56 46.73 19.20
C LEU A 194 -24.94 46.35 19.75
#